data_AF-A0A1I5TAF8-F1
#
_entry.id   AF-A0A1I5TAF8-F1
#
_cell.length_a   1.000
_cell.length_b   1.000
_cell.length_c   1.000
_cell.angle_alpha   90.00
_cell.angle_beta   90.00
_cell.angle_gamma   90.00
#
_symmetry.space_group_name_H-M   'P 1'
#
loop_
_entity.id
_entity.type
_entity.pdbx_description
1 polymer ?
#
loop_
_entity_poly.entity_id
_entity_poly.type
_entity_poly.pdbx_seq_one_letter_code
_entity_poly.pdbx_strand_id
1 'polypeptide(L)'
;MDAVVKGASISVANSEKAKALQAALAQIEKQFGKGTIMRLGEGEALEDIQVVSTGSLGLDIALGVGGLPRGRVIEIYGPESSGKTTLTLQVIASMQKQAGTCAFVDAEHALDVQYAQKLGVNLSDLLISQPDTGEQALEIVDSLVRSGAVDLIVIDSVAALTPKAEIEGEMGDSLPGLQARLMSQALRKLTATIKKTNCMVIFINQIRMKIGVMFGSPETTTGGNALKFYASVRLDIRRIGTIKKGDEAIGNETKVKVVKNKVSPPFKTAEFDILFGEGISREGEVIDMGVTAKIVDKSGAWYAYNGEKIGQGRDNAREFLRENPELSREIENKVRESLGIPLLAADAGSEPEKAEKPAKAPKADKAAAE
;
A
#
# COMPACT_ATOMS: atom_id res chain seq x y z
N MET A 1 -6.97 59.70 33.05
CA MET A 1 -8.04 60.23 32.20
C MET A 1 -8.83 59.05 31.70
N ASP A 2 -9.88 58.72 32.45
CA ASP A 2 -10.90 57.76 32.09
C ASP A 2 -11.67 58.20 30.85
N ALA A 3 -11.94 57.26 29.95
CA ALA A 3 -13.11 57.31 29.08
C ALA A 3 -13.60 55.89 28.80
N VAL A 4 -14.67 55.55 29.49
CA VAL A 4 -15.49 54.35 29.38
C VAL A 4 -16.09 54.23 27.97
N VAL A 5 -15.96 53.06 27.35
CA VAL A 5 -16.92 52.59 26.33
C VAL A 5 -17.70 51.42 26.91
N LYS A 6 -19.01 51.66 27.02
CA LYS A 6 -20.04 50.81 27.61
C LYS A 6 -20.18 49.46 26.90
N GLY A 7 -20.61 48.48 27.68
CA GLY A 7 -20.75 47.08 27.29
C GLY A 7 -21.65 46.84 26.09
N ALA A 8 -21.19 45.90 25.26
CA ALA A 8 -22.04 45.12 24.37
C ALA A 8 -22.31 43.76 25.04
N SER A 9 -23.58 43.42 25.12
CA SER A 9 -24.15 42.24 25.74
C SER A 9 -23.64 40.92 25.15
N ILE A 10 -22.92 40.16 25.98
CA ILE A 10 -22.70 38.72 25.77
C ILE A 10 -24.08 38.06 26.00
N SER A 11 -24.88 37.99 24.94
CA SER A 11 -26.30 37.65 25.04
C SER A 11 -26.56 36.14 24.92
N VAL A 12 -27.56 35.70 25.66
CA VAL A 12 -28.22 34.39 25.81
C VAL A 12 -28.45 33.59 24.50
N ALA A 13 -28.25 34.19 23.33
CA ALA A 13 -28.41 33.58 22.00
C ALA A 13 -27.48 32.37 21.73
N ASN A 14 -26.30 32.31 22.37
CA ASN A 14 -25.42 31.14 22.26
C ASN A 14 -25.91 29.94 23.08
N SER A 15 -26.63 30.18 24.18
CA SER A 15 -27.18 29.12 25.05
C SER A 15 -28.35 28.41 24.37
N GLU A 16 -29.31 29.15 23.82
CA GLU A 16 -30.48 28.56 23.17
C GLU A 16 -30.12 27.81 21.89
N LYS A 17 -29.18 28.36 21.09
CA LYS A 17 -28.61 27.65 19.93
C LYS A 17 -27.84 26.39 20.35
N ALA A 18 -27.08 26.44 21.44
CA ALA A 18 -26.35 25.27 21.95
C ALA A 18 -27.29 24.18 22.49
N LYS A 19 -28.36 24.55 23.20
CA LYS A 19 -29.39 23.61 23.66
C LYS A 19 -30.15 22.98 22.51
N ALA A 20 -30.58 23.78 21.53
CA ALA A 20 -31.24 23.28 20.33
C ALA A 20 -30.34 22.34 19.53
N LEU A 21 -29.05 22.67 19.43
CA LEU A 21 -28.04 21.81 18.81
C LEU A 21 -27.86 20.50 19.58
N GLN A 22 -27.75 20.53 20.91
CA GLN A 22 -27.65 19.31 21.73
C GLN A 22 -28.89 18.42 21.62
N ALA A 23 -30.09 19.02 21.64
CA ALA A 23 -31.34 18.28 21.45
C ALA A 23 -31.41 17.63 20.06
N ALA A 24 -31.00 18.35 19.01
CA ALA A 24 -30.93 17.81 17.66
C ALA A 24 -29.89 16.67 17.56
N LEU A 25 -28.70 16.84 18.14
CA LEU A 25 -27.67 15.79 18.18
C LEU A 25 -28.17 14.53 18.90
N ALA A 26 -28.80 14.67 20.07
CA ALA A 26 -29.36 13.56 20.82
C ALA A 26 -30.52 12.86 20.08
N GLN A 27 -31.35 13.63 19.36
CA GLN A 27 -32.41 13.07 18.53
C GLN A 27 -31.84 12.28 17.35
N ILE A 28 -30.82 12.82 16.66
CA ILE A 28 -30.13 12.13 15.57
C ILE A 28 -29.48 10.84 16.08
N GLU A 29 -28.79 10.89 17.21
CA GLU A 29 -28.14 9.72 17.80
C GLU A 29 -29.15 8.64 18.23
N LYS A 30 -30.31 9.05 18.78
CA LYS A 30 -31.40 8.13 19.13
C LYS A 30 -32.05 7.49 17.90
N GLN A 31 -32.17 8.23 16.79
CA GLN A 31 -32.81 7.74 15.57
C GLN A 31 -31.89 6.86 14.72
N PHE A 32 -30.59 7.19 14.65
CA PHE A 32 -29.66 6.59 13.70
C PHE A 32 -28.51 5.80 14.36
N GLY A 33 -28.39 5.85 15.69
CA GLY A 33 -27.40 5.12 16.47
C GLY A 33 -26.21 5.98 16.89
N LYS A 34 -25.50 5.51 17.92
CA LYS A 34 -24.29 6.14 18.45
C LYS A 34 -23.23 6.32 17.36
N GLY A 35 -22.58 7.48 17.35
CA GLY A 35 -21.49 7.80 16.40
C GLY A 35 -21.94 8.25 15.00
N THR A 36 -23.25 8.42 14.75
CA THR A 36 -23.75 8.91 13.44
C THR A 36 -23.42 10.39 13.22
N ILE A 37 -23.32 11.17 14.30
CA ILE A 37 -22.90 12.57 14.27
C ILE A 37 -22.01 12.84 15.48
N MET A 38 -20.83 13.39 15.23
CA MET A 38 -19.82 13.67 16.26
C MET A 38 -19.15 15.00 15.92
N ARG A 39 -18.69 15.73 16.93
CA ARG A 39 -17.79 16.86 16.65
C ARG A 39 -16.44 16.31 16.24
N LEU A 40 -15.87 16.87 15.18
CA LEU A 40 -14.63 16.37 14.57
C LEU A 40 -13.44 16.31 15.56
N GLY A 41 -13.45 17.13 16.61
CA GLY A 41 -12.43 17.13 17.67
C GLY A 41 -12.83 16.43 18.99
N GLU A 42 -14.06 15.92 19.09
CA GLU A 42 -14.56 15.17 20.28
C GLU A 42 -14.77 13.67 19.97
N GLY A 43 -14.47 13.23 18.75
CA GLY A 43 -14.28 11.80 18.47
C GLY A 43 -13.04 11.26 19.19
N GLU A 44 -12.96 9.94 19.37
CA GLU A 44 -11.73 9.26 19.76
C GLU A 44 -10.56 9.87 18.98
N ALA A 45 -9.48 10.23 19.70
CA ALA A 45 -8.32 10.94 19.16
C ALA A 45 -8.03 10.44 17.75
N LEU A 46 -8.13 11.33 16.74
CA LEU A 46 -7.95 11.05 15.29
C LEU A 46 -7.17 9.74 15.11
N GLU A 47 -7.88 8.61 14.99
CA GLU A 47 -7.19 7.32 14.97
C GLU A 47 -6.18 7.38 13.84
N ASP A 48 -4.90 7.12 14.16
CA ASP A 48 -3.85 7.05 13.16
C ASP A 48 -4.35 6.13 12.05
N ILE A 49 -4.34 6.65 10.82
CA ILE A 49 -4.84 5.93 9.66
C ILE A 49 -4.05 4.63 9.58
N GLN A 50 -4.69 3.51 9.85
CA GLN A 50 -4.04 2.21 9.76
C GLN A 50 -3.63 1.97 8.30
N VAL A 51 -2.38 1.56 8.10
CA VAL A 51 -1.79 1.37 6.78
C VAL A 51 -1.16 -0.01 6.64
N VAL A 52 -1.04 -0.46 5.40
CA VAL A 52 -0.31 -1.68 5.02
C VAL A 52 0.79 -1.29 4.06
N SER A 53 2.01 -1.74 4.31
CA SER A 53 3.14 -1.50 3.42
C SER A 53 2.87 -2.04 2.02
N THR A 54 3.33 -1.33 1.00
CA THR A 54 3.26 -1.79 -0.38
C THR A 54 4.34 -2.79 -0.76
N GLY A 55 5.24 -3.12 0.16
CA GLY A 55 6.48 -3.87 -0.12
C GLY A 55 7.58 -3.03 -0.79
N SER A 56 7.29 -1.77 -1.14
CA SER A 56 8.24 -0.78 -1.66
C SER A 56 8.39 0.34 -0.65
N LEU A 57 9.62 0.57 -0.18
CA LEU A 57 9.91 1.65 0.76
C LEU A 57 9.61 3.02 0.14
N GLY A 58 10.01 3.20 -1.13
CA GLY A 58 9.82 4.46 -1.85
C GLY A 58 8.37 4.78 -2.08
N LEU A 59 7.55 3.77 -2.36
CA LEU A 59 6.12 3.95 -2.54
C LEU A 59 5.42 4.25 -1.21
N ASP A 60 5.80 3.58 -0.12
CA ASP A 60 5.30 3.89 1.23
C ASP A 60 5.59 5.35 1.63
N ILE A 61 6.79 5.85 1.30
CA ILE A 61 7.18 7.26 1.49
C ILE A 61 6.38 8.20 0.57
N ALA A 62 6.22 7.84 -0.70
CA ALA A 62 5.46 8.63 -1.67
C ALA A 62 3.97 8.73 -1.30
N LEU A 63 3.42 7.70 -0.63
CA LEU A 63 2.07 7.73 -0.06
C LEU A 63 1.98 8.68 1.15
N GLY A 64 3.10 8.90 1.86
CA GLY A 64 3.24 9.88 2.94
C GLY A 64 2.62 9.48 4.27
N VAL A 65 1.84 8.40 4.29
CA VAL A 65 1.30 7.76 5.50
C VAL A 65 1.99 6.42 5.79
N GLY A 66 3.02 6.06 5.02
CA GLY A 66 3.80 4.83 5.22
C GLY A 66 3.17 3.55 4.65
N GLY A 67 2.15 3.68 3.79
CA GLY A 67 1.52 2.54 3.12
C GLY A 67 0.13 2.86 2.57
N LEU A 68 -0.59 1.82 2.14
CA LEU A 68 -1.97 1.94 1.67
C LEU A 68 -2.94 1.98 2.86
N PRO A 69 -3.90 2.92 2.89
CA PRO A 69 -4.81 3.08 4.02
C PRO A 69 -5.89 1.98 4.05
N ARG A 70 -6.05 1.34 5.21
CA ARG A 70 -7.13 0.38 5.49
C ARG A 70 -8.50 1.05 5.53
N GLY A 71 -9.54 0.26 5.32
CA GLY A 71 -10.93 0.77 5.27
C GLY A 71 -11.20 1.72 4.11
N ARG A 72 -10.44 1.61 3.01
CA ARG A 72 -10.55 2.46 1.82
C ARG A 72 -10.49 1.65 0.53
N VAL A 73 -11.01 2.25 -0.53
CA VAL A 73 -10.86 1.78 -1.92
C VAL A 73 -9.57 2.35 -2.50
N ILE A 74 -8.78 1.48 -3.13
CA ILE A 74 -7.53 1.81 -3.84
C ILE A 74 -7.67 1.36 -5.30
N GLU A 75 -7.19 2.16 -6.24
CA GLU A 75 -7.08 1.75 -7.65
C GLU A 75 -5.61 1.73 -8.08
N ILE A 76 -5.17 0.60 -8.62
CA ILE A 76 -3.84 0.43 -9.22
C ILE A 76 -4.04 0.18 -10.71
N TYR A 77 -3.58 1.10 -11.55
CA TYR A 77 -3.75 1.00 -12.99
C TYR A 77 -2.45 1.28 -13.73
N GLY A 78 -2.35 0.78 -14.95
CA GLY A 78 -1.12 0.85 -15.73
C GLY A 78 -1.18 0.01 -16.99
N PRO A 79 -0.16 0.09 -17.85
CA PRO A 79 -0.01 -0.78 -19.01
C PRO A 79 0.02 -2.27 -18.63
N GLU A 80 -0.09 -3.14 -19.61
CA GLU A 80 0.22 -4.56 -19.45
C GLU A 80 1.66 -4.75 -19.00
N SER A 81 1.92 -5.80 -18.21
CA SER A 81 3.26 -6.14 -17.71
C SER A 81 3.98 -5.02 -16.94
N SER A 82 3.24 -4.03 -16.42
CA SER A 82 3.80 -2.95 -15.61
C SER A 82 4.05 -3.31 -14.15
N GLY A 83 3.60 -4.49 -13.70
CA GLY A 83 3.76 -4.94 -12.32
C GLY A 83 2.55 -4.72 -11.40
N LYS A 84 1.36 -4.43 -11.94
CA LYS A 84 0.11 -4.23 -11.16
C LYS A 84 -0.17 -5.39 -10.20
N THR A 85 -0.23 -6.62 -10.73
CA THR A 85 -0.50 -7.83 -9.95
C THR A 85 0.65 -8.11 -8.98
N THR A 86 1.91 -7.96 -9.41
CA THR A 86 3.09 -8.10 -8.52
C THR A 86 3.04 -7.16 -7.32
N LEU A 87 2.78 -5.86 -7.53
CA LEU A 87 2.63 -4.88 -6.46
C LEU A 87 1.52 -5.29 -5.50
N THR A 88 0.42 -5.81 -6.04
CA THR A 88 -0.75 -6.18 -5.24
C THR A 88 -0.51 -7.45 -4.41
N LEU A 89 0.22 -8.43 -4.96
CA LEU A 89 0.66 -9.62 -4.24
C LEU A 89 1.65 -9.27 -3.12
N GLN A 90 2.51 -8.27 -3.31
CA GLN A 90 3.41 -7.75 -2.26
C GLN A 90 2.64 -7.07 -1.12
N VAL A 91 1.55 -6.35 -1.44
CA VAL A 91 0.63 -5.80 -0.42
C VAL A 91 -0.07 -6.93 0.34
N ILE A 92 -0.51 -8.00 -0.35
CA ILE A 92 -1.09 -9.20 0.28
C ILE A 92 -0.10 -9.83 1.26
N ALA A 93 1.13 -10.09 0.82
CA ALA A 93 2.18 -10.65 1.67
C ALA A 93 2.45 -9.75 2.89
N SER A 94 2.44 -8.44 2.71
CA SER A 94 2.60 -7.47 3.80
C SER A 94 1.43 -7.47 4.80
N MET A 95 0.19 -7.63 4.31
CA MET A 95 -0.99 -7.77 5.18
C MET A 95 -0.96 -9.08 5.96
N GLN A 96 -0.60 -10.20 5.32
CA GLN A 96 -0.53 -11.51 5.98
C GLN A 96 0.55 -11.54 7.07
N LYS A 97 1.68 -10.83 6.88
CA LYS A 97 2.70 -10.63 7.94
C LYS A 97 2.14 -9.90 9.18
N GLN A 98 1.08 -9.13 9.02
CA GLN A 98 0.34 -8.47 10.12
C GLN A 98 -0.81 -9.34 10.65
N ALA A 99 -0.80 -10.64 10.34
CA ALA A 99 -1.87 -11.60 10.64
C ALA A 99 -3.25 -11.23 10.05
N GLY A 100 -3.26 -10.43 8.99
CA GLY A 100 -4.49 -10.06 8.28
C GLY A 100 -4.93 -11.14 7.28
N THR A 101 -6.24 -11.30 7.15
CA THR A 101 -6.89 -12.21 6.20
C THR A 101 -7.05 -11.52 4.84
N CYS A 102 -6.63 -12.19 3.78
CA CYS A 102 -6.64 -11.65 2.41
C CYS A 102 -7.57 -12.47 1.50
N ALA A 103 -8.20 -11.79 0.54
CA ALA A 103 -8.93 -12.42 -0.56
C ALA A 103 -8.51 -11.87 -1.91
N PHE A 104 -8.49 -12.73 -2.92
CA PHE A 104 -8.16 -12.41 -4.30
C PHE A 104 -9.31 -12.85 -5.21
N VAL A 105 -9.92 -11.88 -5.88
CA VAL A 105 -10.96 -12.08 -6.90
C VAL A 105 -10.29 -12.00 -8.27
N ASP A 106 -9.96 -13.16 -8.81
CA ASP A 106 -9.27 -13.33 -10.10
C ASP A 106 -10.31 -13.43 -11.22
N ALA A 107 -10.76 -12.27 -11.70
CA ALA A 107 -11.65 -12.15 -12.85
C ALA A 107 -10.89 -12.32 -14.19
N GLU A 108 -9.57 -12.13 -14.22
CA GLU A 108 -8.74 -12.39 -15.41
C GLU A 108 -8.36 -13.87 -15.58
N HIS A 109 -8.60 -14.71 -14.58
CA HIS A 109 -8.20 -16.13 -14.55
C HIS A 109 -6.70 -16.34 -14.84
N ALA A 110 -5.87 -15.40 -14.37
CA ALA A 110 -4.47 -15.29 -14.75
C ALA A 110 -3.50 -15.33 -13.56
N LEU A 111 -3.99 -15.58 -12.34
CA LEU A 111 -3.15 -15.63 -11.16
C LEU A 111 -2.22 -16.85 -11.17
N ASP A 112 -0.90 -16.60 -11.26
CA ASP A 112 0.12 -17.63 -11.06
C ASP A 112 0.37 -17.86 -9.56
N VAL A 113 -0.11 -19.00 -9.07
CA VAL A 113 0.01 -19.43 -7.67
C VAL A 113 1.48 -19.64 -7.26
N GLN A 114 2.31 -20.19 -8.14
CA GLN A 114 3.73 -20.41 -7.83
C GLN A 114 4.47 -19.09 -7.72
N TYR A 115 4.16 -18.14 -8.60
CA TYR A 115 4.72 -16.80 -8.52
C TYR A 115 4.28 -16.09 -7.24
N ALA A 116 2.98 -16.14 -6.88
CA ALA A 116 2.49 -15.56 -5.63
C ALA A 116 3.22 -16.11 -4.40
N GLN A 117 3.45 -17.43 -4.34
CA GLN A 117 4.21 -18.05 -3.25
C GLN A 117 5.64 -17.51 -3.16
N LYS A 118 6.33 -17.38 -4.30
CA LYS A 118 7.69 -16.80 -4.34
C LYS A 118 7.74 -15.35 -3.86
N LEU A 119 6.66 -14.60 -4.06
CA LEU A 119 6.52 -13.23 -3.53
C LEU A 119 6.21 -13.17 -2.02
N GLY A 120 6.17 -14.33 -1.34
CA GLY A 120 5.94 -14.41 0.10
C GLY A 120 4.46 -14.39 0.50
N VAL A 121 3.55 -14.63 -0.44
CA VAL A 121 2.13 -14.81 -0.13
C VAL A 121 1.93 -16.18 0.51
N ASN A 122 1.29 -16.21 1.69
CA ASN A 122 0.83 -17.45 2.30
C ASN A 122 -0.41 -17.95 1.57
N LEU A 123 -0.24 -18.98 0.74
CA LEU A 123 -1.31 -19.53 -0.09
C LEU A 123 -2.36 -20.30 0.72
N SER A 124 -2.02 -20.87 1.89
CA SER A 124 -3.00 -21.62 2.69
C SER A 124 -4.10 -20.73 3.25
N ASP A 125 -3.78 -19.46 3.47
CA ASP A 125 -4.63 -18.49 4.15
C ASP A 125 -5.17 -17.42 3.19
N LEU A 126 -4.90 -17.57 1.88
CA LEU A 126 -5.42 -16.67 0.84
C LEU A 126 -6.75 -17.22 0.31
N LEU A 127 -7.83 -16.47 0.49
CA LEU A 127 -9.11 -16.79 -0.14
C LEU A 127 -9.03 -16.44 -1.63
N ILE A 128 -9.41 -17.36 -2.51
CA ILE A 128 -9.44 -17.12 -3.96
C ILE A 128 -10.86 -17.32 -4.48
N SER A 129 -11.27 -16.43 -5.37
CA SER A 129 -12.53 -16.52 -6.11
C SER A 129 -12.29 -16.26 -7.59
N GLN A 130 -12.85 -17.12 -8.45
CA GLN A 130 -12.85 -16.98 -9.90
C GLN A 130 -14.29 -16.85 -10.38
N PRO A 131 -14.84 -15.62 -10.42
CA PRO A 131 -16.25 -15.40 -10.73
C PRO A 131 -16.52 -15.48 -12.23
N ASP A 132 -17.72 -15.93 -12.59
CA ASP A 132 -18.21 -16.01 -13.97
C ASP A 132 -18.68 -14.64 -14.49
N THR A 133 -19.17 -13.76 -13.61
CA THR A 133 -19.74 -12.45 -13.99
C THR A 133 -19.26 -11.30 -13.09
N GLY A 134 -19.29 -10.08 -13.62
CA GLY A 134 -18.96 -8.88 -12.87
C GLY A 134 -19.88 -8.63 -11.67
N GLU A 135 -21.18 -8.92 -11.79
CA GLU A 135 -22.13 -8.87 -10.69
C GLU A 135 -21.73 -9.84 -9.57
N GLN A 136 -21.48 -11.10 -9.91
CA GLN A 136 -21.09 -12.13 -8.95
C GLN A 136 -19.79 -11.75 -8.23
N ALA A 137 -18.78 -11.27 -8.97
CA ALA A 137 -17.53 -10.80 -8.39
C ALA A 137 -17.76 -9.72 -7.33
N LEU A 138 -18.58 -8.70 -7.64
CA LEU A 138 -18.86 -7.60 -6.73
C LEU A 138 -19.74 -8.01 -5.55
N GLU A 139 -20.65 -8.98 -5.72
CA GLU A 139 -21.44 -9.57 -4.63
C GLU A 139 -20.59 -10.39 -3.65
N ILE A 140 -19.59 -11.11 -4.17
CA ILE A 140 -18.59 -11.81 -3.35
C ILE A 140 -17.80 -10.81 -2.54
N VAL A 141 -17.27 -9.74 -3.17
CA VAL A 141 -16.56 -8.66 -2.47
C VAL A 141 -17.45 -8.06 -1.38
N ASP A 142 -18.70 -7.75 -1.69
CA ASP A 142 -19.65 -7.13 -0.75
C ASP A 142 -19.97 -8.04 0.45
N SER A 143 -20.05 -9.36 0.22
CA SER A 143 -20.24 -10.36 1.27
C SER A 143 -19.01 -10.51 2.15
N LEU A 144 -17.81 -10.56 1.56
CA LEU A 144 -16.54 -10.62 2.29
C LEU A 144 -16.29 -9.36 3.12
N VAL A 145 -16.56 -8.17 2.57
CA VAL A 145 -16.43 -6.90 3.32
C VAL A 145 -17.42 -6.87 4.49
N ARG A 146 -18.67 -7.32 4.30
CA ARG A 146 -19.70 -7.32 5.34
C ARG A 146 -19.43 -8.31 6.46
N SER A 147 -18.74 -9.41 6.20
CA SER A 147 -18.41 -10.39 7.24
C SER A 147 -17.51 -9.79 8.32
N GLY A 148 -16.73 -8.76 7.98
CA GLY A 148 -15.74 -8.15 8.87
C GLY A 148 -14.53 -9.05 9.16
N ALA A 149 -14.44 -10.21 8.50
CA ALA A 149 -13.38 -11.20 8.71
C ALA A 149 -12.22 -11.08 7.71
N VAL A 150 -12.35 -10.22 6.68
CA VAL A 150 -11.31 -10.01 5.66
C VAL A 150 -10.75 -8.61 5.77
N ASP A 151 -9.43 -8.50 5.83
CA ASP A 151 -8.70 -7.25 6.02
C ASP A 151 -8.31 -6.60 4.68
N LEU A 152 -8.07 -7.41 3.65
CA LEU A 152 -7.69 -6.97 2.31
C LEU A 152 -8.38 -7.82 1.23
N ILE A 153 -9.02 -7.15 0.27
CA ILE A 153 -9.59 -7.78 -0.92
C ILE A 153 -8.97 -7.15 -2.16
N VAL A 154 -8.54 -7.98 -3.10
CA VAL A 154 -8.01 -7.58 -4.40
C VAL A 154 -8.97 -8.04 -5.49
N ILE A 155 -9.26 -7.17 -6.46
CA ILE A 155 -9.99 -7.52 -7.68
C ILE A 155 -9.05 -7.35 -8.88
N ASP A 156 -8.71 -8.45 -9.55
CA ASP A 156 -7.88 -8.49 -10.76
C ASP A 156 -8.71 -9.03 -11.94
N SER A 157 -9.28 -8.22 -12.81
CA SER A 157 -9.25 -6.75 -12.84
C SER A 157 -10.62 -6.16 -13.16
N VAL A 158 -10.78 -4.85 -12.97
CA VAL A 158 -12.01 -4.13 -13.34
C VAL A 158 -12.39 -4.34 -14.80
N ALA A 159 -11.41 -4.48 -15.68
CA ALA A 159 -11.68 -4.67 -17.11
C ALA A 159 -12.38 -6.01 -17.39
N ALA A 160 -12.12 -7.03 -16.57
CA ALA A 160 -12.72 -8.36 -16.67
C ALA A 160 -14.03 -8.52 -15.86
N LEU A 161 -14.51 -7.46 -15.20
CA LEU A 161 -15.83 -7.46 -14.55
C LEU A 161 -16.94 -7.31 -15.60
N THR A 162 -17.10 -8.32 -16.45
CA THR A 162 -18.05 -8.34 -17.56
C THR A 162 -19.46 -8.57 -17.03
N PRO A 163 -20.42 -7.67 -17.28
CA PRO A 163 -21.78 -7.84 -16.83
C PRO A 163 -22.43 -9.10 -17.43
N LYS A 164 -23.31 -9.75 -16.67
CA LYS A 164 -24.01 -10.97 -17.11
C LYS A 164 -24.68 -10.83 -18.49
N ALA A 165 -25.36 -9.71 -18.73
CA ALA A 165 -26.04 -9.47 -20.01
C ALA A 165 -25.07 -9.32 -21.21
N GLU A 166 -23.82 -8.97 -20.97
CA GLU A 166 -22.78 -8.90 -22.01
C GLU A 166 -22.20 -10.30 -22.29
N ILE A 167 -22.14 -11.18 -21.28
CA ILE A 167 -21.69 -12.58 -21.44
C ILE A 167 -22.75 -13.43 -22.14
N GLU A 168 -24.03 -13.23 -21.82
CA GLU A 168 -25.15 -13.97 -22.43
C GLU A 168 -25.56 -13.42 -23.80
N GLY A 169 -25.09 -12.21 -24.16
CA GLY A 169 -25.36 -11.57 -25.44
C GLY A 169 -24.52 -12.12 -26.59
N GLU A 170 -24.82 -11.65 -27.81
CA GLU A 170 -24.05 -12.01 -29.00
C GLU A 170 -22.88 -11.05 -29.23
N MET A 171 -21.81 -11.54 -29.89
CA MET A 171 -20.69 -10.69 -30.28
C MET A 171 -21.16 -9.57 -31.22
N GLY A 172 -21.04 -8.33 -30.78
CA GLY A 172 -21.49 -7.15 -31.53
C GLY A 172 -22.71 -6.47 -30.94
N ASP A 173 -23.34 -7.05 -29.91
CA ASP A 173 -24.43 -6.40 -29.18
C ASP A 173 -23.95 -5.10 -28.53
N SER A 174 -24.74 -4.04 -28.71
CA SER A 174 -24.41 -2.71 -28.19
C SER A 174 -25.07 -2.49 -26.83
N LEU A 175 -24.30 -2.65 -25.75
CA LEU A 175 -24.73 -2.42 -24.37
C LEU A 175 -23.92 -1.28 -23.71
N PRO A 176 -24.05 -0.03 -24.20
CA PRO A 176 -23.15 1.06 -23.82
C PRO A 176 -23.23 1.39 -22.33
N GLY A 177 -22.08 1.33 -21.65
CA GLY A 177 -21.91 1.78 -20.29
C GLY A 177 -22.48 0.85 -19.21
N LEU A 178 -22.81 -0.40 -19.54
CA LEU A 178 -23.34 -1.37 -18.58
C LEU A 178 -22.37 -1.60 -17.41
N GLN A 179 -21.11 -1.87 -17.71
CA GLN A 179 -20.05 -2.03 -16.71
C GLN A 179 -19.86 -0.77 -15.84
N ALA A 180 -19.96 0.42 -16.42
CA ALA A 180 -19.83 1.67 -15.66
C ALA A 180 -20.98 1.88 -14.66
N ARG A 181 -22.20 1.46 -15.04
CA ARG A 181 -23.38 1.49 -14.15
C ARG A 181 -23.25 0.48 -13.02
N LEU A 182 -22.80 -0.74 -13.34
CA LEU A 182 -22.51 -1.79 -12.37
C LEU A 182 -21.50 -1.31 -11.33
N MET A 183 -20.35 -0.81 -11.76
CA MET A 183 -19.31 -0.26 -10.87
C MET A 183 -19.83 0.89 -9.99
N SER A 184 -20.63 1.79 -10.56
CA SER A 184 -21.23 2.91 -9.82
C SER A 184 -22.18 2.43 -8.71
N GLN A 185 -22.97 1.39 -8.99
CA GLN A 185 -23.90 0.81 -8.03
C GLN A 185 -23.14 0.05 -6.93
N ALA A 186 -22.16 -0.78 -7.31
CA ALA A 186 -21.36 -1.56 -6.39
C ALA A 186 -20.58 -0.67 -5.42
N LEU A 187 -19.83 0.31 -5.93
CA LEU A 187 -19.02 1.22 -5.09
C LEU A 187 -19.89 2.05 -4.14
N ARG A 188 -21.10 2.43 -4.55
CA ARG A 188 -22.05 3.15 -3.69
C ARG A 188 -22.49 2.29 -2.49
N LYS A 189 -22.67 0.98 -2.68
CA LYS A 189 -23.00 0.04 -1.60
C LYS A 189 -21.78 -0.27 -0.73
N LEU A 190 -20.64 -0.54 -1.35
CA LEU A 190 -19.42 -1.02 -0.69
C LEU A 190 -18.77 0.03 0.23
N THR A 191 -18.68 1.30 -0.20
CA THR A 191 -17.82 2.31 0.45
C THR A 191 -18.11 2.49 1.94
N ALA A 192 -19.38 2.50 2.33
CA ALA A 192 -19.76 2.64 3.73
C ALA A 192 -19.36 1.41 4.56
N THR A 193 -19.56 0.22 4.02
CA THR A 193 -19.22 -1.04 4.68
C THR A 193 -17.70 -1.21 4.80
N ILE A 194 -16.96 -0.91 3.73
CA ILE A 194 -15.48 -0.91 3.69
C ILE A 194 -14.90 -0.11 4.86
N LYS A 195 -15.44 1.10 5.11
CA LYS A 195 -14.95 1.92 6.23
C LYS A 195 -15.35 1.34 7.59
N LYS A 196 -16.56 0.79 7.73
CA LYS A 196 -17.05 0.19 8.99
C LYS A 196 -16.27 -1.06 9.39
N THR A 197 -15.89 -1.90 8.44
CA THR A 197 -15.15 -3.15 8.70
C THR A 197 -13.65 -2.98 8.57
N ASN A 198 -13.18 -1.78 8.22
CA ASN A 198 -11.77 -1.46 8.04
C ASN A 198 -11.03 -2.38 7.05
N CYS A 199 -11.78 -2.97 6.11
CA CYS A 199 -11.26 -3.77 5.00
C CYS A 199 -10.67 -2.84 3.94
N MET A 200 -9.46 -3.11 3.47
CA MET A 200 -8.90 -2.47 2.28
C MET A 200 -9.44 -3.19 1.03
N VAL A 201 -9.83 -2.43 -0.01
CA VAL A 201 -10.23 -3.02 -1.29
C VAL A 201 -9.42 -2.41 -2.41
N ILE A 202 -8.61 -3.24 -3.09
CA ILE A 202 -7.76 -2.86 -4.21
C ILE A 202 -8.41 -3.32 -5.51
N PHE A 203 -8.61 -2.38 -6.42
CA PHE A 203 -9.01 -2.66 -7.80
C PHE A 203 -7.79 -2.52 -8.71
N ILE A 204 -7.42 -3.61 -9.38
CA ILE A 204 -6.49 -3.56 -10.51
C ILE A 204 -7.28 -3.12 -11.74
N ASN A 205 -6.71 -2.22 -12.54
CA ASN A 205 -7.36 -1.72 -13.74
C ASN A 205 -6.36 -1.57 -14.89
N GLN A 206 -6.90 -1.59 -16.10
CA GLN A 206 -6.13 -1.45 -17.32
C GLN A 206 -6.29 -0.04 -17.90
N ILE A 207 -5.31 0.38 -18.69
CA ILE A 207 -5.40 1.61 -19.47
C ILE A 207 -6.16 1.32 -20.77
N ARG A 208 -7.03 2.25 -21.16
CA ARG A 208 -7.70 2.34 -22.46
C ARG A 208 -7.50 3.75 -23.01
N MET A 209 -7.66 3.92 -24.33
CA MET A 209 -7.59 5.24 -24.96
C MET A 209 -9.00 5.75 -25.26
N LYS A 210 -9.27 7.01 -24.93
CA LYS A 210 -10.47 7.72 -25.40
C LYS A 210 -10.25 8.21 -26.82
N ILE A 211 -11.11 7.77 -27.73
CA ILE A 211 -11.12 8.25 -29.11
C ILE A 211 -11.60 9.71 -29.14
N GLY A 212 -10.96 10.54 -29.96
CA GLY A 212 -11.39 11.94 -30.21
C GLY A 212 -10.86 12.99 -29.24
N VAL A 213 -9.91 12.65 -28.36
CA VAL A 213 -9.24 13.63 -27.48
C VAL A 213 -8.13 14.35 -28.27
N MET A 214 -8.34 15.64 -28.57
CA MET A 214 -7.36 16.48 -29.28
C MET A 214 -6.40 17.25 -28.34
N PHE A 215 -6.72 17.33 -27.04
CA PHE A 215 -5.92 18.06 -26.05
C PHE A 215 -5.85 17.29 -24.72
N GLY A 216 -4.66 17.21 -24.11
CA GLY A 216 -4.41 16.45 -22.89
C GLY A 216 -4.10 14.97 -23.13
N SER A 217 -4.11 14.17 -22.06
CA SER A 217 -3.87 12.72 -22.17
C SER A 217 -5.14 11.98 -22.64
N PRO A 218 -5.06 11.12 -23.67
CA PRO A 218 -6.17 10.28 -24.10
C PRO A 218 -6.39 9.08 -23.19
N GLU A 219 -5.50 8.82 -22.23
CA GLU A 219 -5.58 7.64 -21.37
C GLU A 219 -6.77 7.69 -20.40
N THR A 220 -7.41 6.54 -20.22
CA THR A 220 -8.50 6.35 -19.27
C THR A 220 -8.49 4.94 -18.70
N THR A 221 -9.31 4.71 -17.68
CA THR A 221 -9.44 3.41 -17.03
C THR A 221 -10.84 2.84 -17.24
N THR A 222 -10.96 1.52 -17.23
CA THR A 222 -12.21 0.79 -17.46
C THR A 222 -13.16 0.92 -16.26
N GLY A 223 -14.46 0.64 -16.45
CA GLY A 223 -15.46 0.72 -15.38
C GLY A 223 -16.03 2.14 -15.13
N GLY A 224 -15.82 3.06 -16.07
CA GLY A 224 -16.35 4.43 -15.99
C GLY A 224 -15.60 5.32 -14.99
N ASN A 225 -16.27 6.37 -14.48
CA ASN A 225 -15.62 7.35 -13.60
C ASN A 225 -15.82 7.06 -12.10
N ALA A 226 -16.72 6.15 -11.72
CA ALA A 226 -17.07 5.93 -10.31
C ALA A 226 -15.84 5.58 -9.46
N LEU A 227 -15.04 4.60 -9.90
CA LEU A 227 -13.84 4.17 -9.19
C LEU A 227 -12.87 5.34 -8.96
N LYS A 228 -12.71 6.24 -9.93
CA LYS A 228 -11.86 7.42 -9.80
C LYS A 228 -12.31 8.35 -8.67
N PHE A 229 -13.60 8.44 -8.37
CA PHE A 229 -14.13 9.28 -7.29
C PHE A 229 -14.07 8.59 -5.92
N TYR A 230 -14.45 7.30 -5.88
CA TYR A 230 -14.50 6.50 -4.66
C TYR A 230 -13.11 6.11 -4.15
N ALA A 231 -12.14 5.86 -5.03
CA ALA A 231 -10.77 5.55 -4.65
C ALA A 231 -10.18 6.68 -3.78
N SER A 232 -9.60 6.31 -2.65
CA SER A 232 -8.86 7.23 -1.78
C SER A 232 -7.43 7.42 -2.27
N VAL A 233 -6.84 6.36 -2.80
CA VAL A 233 -5.53 6.38 -3.46
C VAL A 233 -5.68 5.82 -4.87
N ARG A 234 -5.02 6.46 -5.83
CA ARG A 234 -4.89 5.94 -7.20
C ARG A 234 -3.41 5.92 -7.57
N LEU A 235 -2.95 4.78 -8.05
CA LEU A 235 -1.56 4.54 -8.44
C LEU A 235 -1.48 4.28 -9.95
N ASP A 236 -0.65 5.06 -10.64
CA ASP A 236 -0.28 4.83 -12.04
C ASP A 236 1.10 4.15 -12.06
N ILE A 237 1.11 2.84 -12.35
CA ILE A 237 2.31 2.01 -12.37
C ILE A 237 2.75 1.71 -13.80
N ARG A 238 4.03 1.98 -14.10
CA ARG A 238 4.63 1.81 -15.44
C ARG A 238 5.99 1.15 -15.35
N ARG A 239 6.27 0.27 -16.31
CA ARG A 239 7.64 -0.15 -16.62
C ARG A 239 8.35 0.99 -17.35
N ILE A 240 9.49 1.42 -16.84
CA ILE A 240 10.33 2.47 -17.44
C ILE A 240 11.63 1.92 -18.03
N GLY A 241 12.06 0.73 -17.60
CA GLY A 241 13.30 0.10 -18.06
C GLY A 241 13.28 -1.41 -17.90
N THR A 242 14.30 -2.07 -18.43
CA THR A 242 14.54 -3.52 -18.27
C THR A 242 15.89 -3.69 -17.59
N ILE A 243 15.90 -4.48 -16.52
CA ILE A 243 17.11 -4.80 -15.76
C ILE A 243 17.72 -6.05 -16.39
N LYS A 244 19.01 -5.98 -16.71
CA LYS A 244 19.73 -7.07 -17.37
C LYS A 244 20.98 -7.47 -16.60
N LYS A 245 21.27 -8.78 -16.60
CA LYS A 245 22.54 -9.34 -16.15
C LYS A 245 23.21 -10.01 -17.34
N GLY A 246 24.17 -9.31 -17.95
CA GLY A 246 24.66 -9.68 -19.28
C GLY A 246 23.56 -9.50 -20.33
N ASP A 247 23.23 -10.57 -21.06
CA ASP A 247 22.18 -10.57 -22.09
C ASP A 247 20.79 -10.96 -21.56
N GLU A 248 20.71 -11.50 -20.35
CA GLU A 248 19.47 -11.99 -19.75
C GLU A 248 18.68 -10.86 -19.07
N ALA A 249 17.38 -10.75 -19.37
CA ALA A 249 16.47 -9.82 -18.69
C ALA A 249 15.98 -10.42 -17.37
N ILE A 250 16.43 -9.85 -16.25
CA ILE A 250 16.18 -10.36 -14.90
C ILE A 250 15.09 -9.60 -14.14
N GLY A 251 14.62 -8.47 -14.69
CA GLY A 251 13.58 -7.68 -14.04
C GLY A 251 13.20 -6.43 -14.82
N ASN A 252 12.32 -5.64 -14.21
CA ASN A 252 11.80 -4.40 -14.76
C ASN A 252 12.07 -3.24 -13.79
N GLU A 253 12.60 -2.16 -14.32
CA GLU A 253 12.63 -0.89 -13.60
C GLU A 253 11.22 -0.27 -13.69
N THR A 254 10.64 0.04 -12.53
CA THR A 254 9.23 0.35 -12.39
C THR A 254 9.06 1.71 -11.71
N LYS A 255 8.15 2.52 -12.26
CA LYS A 255 7.76 3.81 -11.72
C LYS A 255 6.30 3.80 -11.33
N VAL A 256 6.01 4.23 -10.11
CA VAL A 256 4.66 4.41 -9.61
C VAL A 256 4.42 5.88 -9.28
N LYS A 257 3.37 6.46 -9.85
CA LYS A 257 2.91 7.81 -9.52
C LYS A 257 1.63 7.76 -8.69
N VAL A 258 1.62 8.46 -7.56
CA VAL A 258 0.41 8.63 -6.74
C VAL A 258 -0.47 9.71 -7.37
N VAL A 259 -1.33 9.35 -8.33
CA VAL A 259 -2.13 10.33 -9.09
C VAL A 259 -3.32 10.87 -8.29
N LYS A 260 -3.72 10.19 -7.22
CA LYS A 260 -4.73 10.66 -6.26
C LYS A 260 -4.35 10.16 -4.88
N ASN A 261 -4.49 11.03 -3.88
CA ASN A 261 -4.29 10.70 -2.49
C ASN A 261 -5.24 11.55 -1.63
N LYS A 262 -6.10 10.91 -0.83
CA LYS A 262 -7.03 11.56 0.11
C LYS A 262 -6.53 11.55 1.56
N VAL A 263 -5.37 10.95 1.83
CA VAL A 263 -4.82 10.81 3.19
C VAL A 263 -3.51 11.58 3.37
N SER A 264 -2.89 12.03 2.28
CA SER A 264 -1.64 12.79 2.25
C SER A 264 -1.53 13.52 0.90
N PRO A 265 -0.61 14.50 0.71
CA PRO A 265 -0.43 15.18 -0.57
C PRO A 265 -0.19 14.21 -1.76
N PRO A 266 -0.90 14.38 -2.88
CA PRO A 266 -0.73 13.54 -4.08
C PRO A 266 0.48 13.94 -4.93
N PHE A 267 0.67 13.23 -6.05
CA PHE A 267 1.60 13.47 -7.16
C PHE A 267 3.07 13.14 -6.91
N LYS A 268 3.42 12.64 -5.73
CA LYS A 268 4.72 12.01 -5.51
C LYS A 268 4.88 10.76 -6.37
N THR A 269 6.13 10.42 -6.66
CA THR A 269 6.51 9.24 -7.44
C THR A 269 7.49 8.39 -6.64
N ALA A 270 7.45 7.09 -6.87
CA ALA A 270 8.44 6.13 -6.42
C ALA A 270 8.97 5.38 -7.63
N GLU A 271 10.27 5.11 -7.62
CA GLU A 271 10.97 4.30 -8.62
C GLU A 271 11.65 3.15 -7.88
N PHE A 272 11.43 1.93 -8.36
CA PHE A 272 11.95 0.71 -7.75
C PHE A 272 12.00 -0.41 -8.78
N ASP A 273 12.75 -1.45 -8.44
CA ASP A 273 12.92 -2.61 -9.30
C ASP A 273 11.92 -3.71 -8.94
N ILE A 274 11.39 -4.37 -9.96
CA ILE A 274 10.68 -5.62 -9.86
C ILE A 274 11.53 -6.71 -10.49
N LEU A 275 12.12 -7.59 -9.68
CA LEU A 275 12.91 -8.73 -10.11
C LEU A 275 12.02 -9.95 -10.37
N PHE A 276 12.27 -10.67 -11.46
CA PHE A 276 11.46 -11.83 -11.81
C PHE A 276 11.68 -12.95 -10.81
N GLY A 277 10.58 -13.51 -10.29
CA GLY A 277 10.61 -14.54 -9.25
C GLY A 277 10.89 -14.06 -7.82
N GLU A 278 11.23 -12.78 -7.62
CA GLU A 278 11.55 -12.23 -6.29
C GLU A 278 10.61 -11.08 -5.88
N GLY A 279 10.09 -10.32 -6.86
CA GLY A 279 9.18 -9.21 -6.62
C GLY A 279 9.89 -7.87 -6.46
N ILE A 280 9.34 -7.00 -5.61
CA ILE A 280 9.91 -5.67 -5.38
C ILE A 280 11.22 -5.79 -4.62
N SER A 281 12.28 -5.21 -5.17
CA SER A 281 13.61 -5.21 -4.55
C SER A 281 13.75 -4.03 -3.58
N ARG A 282 13.44 -4.29 -2.30
CA ARG A 282 13.55 -3.30 -1.23
C ARG A 282 14.99 -2.88 -0.97
N GLU A 283 15.95 -3.81 -1.06
CA GLU A 283 17.37 -3.53 -0.87
C GLU A 283 17.90 -2.55 -1.93
N GLY A 284 17.41 -2.68 -3.16
CA GLY A 284 17.70 -1.72 -4.24
C GLY A 284 17.25 -0.30 -3.88
N GLU A 285 16.03 -0.15 -3.35
CA GLU A 285 15.52 1.15 -2.89
C GLU A 285 16.35 1.72 -1.73
N VAL A 286 16.73 0.88 -0.77
CA VAL A 286 17.57 1.27 0.37
C VAL A 286 18.93 1.79 -0.10
N ILE A 287 19.55 1.15 -1.10
CA ILE A 287 20.81 1.62 -1.69
C ILE A 287 20.63 2.97 -2.38
N ASP A 288 19.63 3.10 -3.24
CA ASP A 288 19.43 4.31 -4.04
C ASP A 288 19.08 5.51 -3.14
N MET A 289 18.24 5.31 -2.13
CA MET A 289 17.93 6.32 -1.12
C MET A 289 19.12 6.59 -0.20
N GLY A 290 19.87 5.57 0.19
CA GLY A 290 21.06 5.70 1.01
C GLY A 290 22.14 6.54 0.34
N VAL A 291 22.33 6.39 -0.97
CA VAL A 291 23.23 7.25 -1.76
C VAL A 291 22.72 8.67 -1.81
N THR A 292 21.41 8.86 -2.05
CA THR A 292 20.79 10.19 -2.11
C THR A 292 20.89 10.94 -0.78
N ALA A 293 20.72 10.22 0.33
CA ALA A 293 20.82 10.73 1.69
C ALA A 293 22.26 10.83 2.22
N LYS A 294 23.28 10.45 1.41
CA LYS A 294 24.70 10.42 1.80
C LYS A 294 25.00 9.49 3.01
N ILE A 295 24.23 8.42 3.13
CA ILE A 295 24.43 7.33 4.11
C ILE A 295 25.32 6.24 3.50
N VAL A 296 25.13 5.98 2.19
CA VAL A 296 25.95 5.04 1.41
C VAL A 296 26.83 5.85 0.47
N ASP A 297 28.13 5.62 0.52
CA ASP A 297 29.11 6.28 -0.33
C ASP A 297 29.18 5.60 -1.69
N LYS A 298 29.13 6.40 -2.76
CA LYS A 298 29.30 5.92 -4.14
C LYS A 298 30.55 6.54 -4.77
N SER A 299 31.57 5.72 -5.00
CA SER A 299 32.84 6.10 -5.63
C SER A 299 32.99 5.41 -6.98
N GLY A 300 32.59 6.09 -8.05
CA GLY A 300 32.52 5.50 -9.39
C GLY A 300 31.51 4.35 -9.43
N ALA A 301 31.99 3.13 -9.66
CA ALA A 301 31.17 1.92 -9.63
C ALA A 301 31.07 1.29 -8.23
N TRP A 302 31.86 1.71 -7.25
CA TRP A 302 31.89 1.09 -5.92
C TRP A 302 30.90 1.73 -4.96
N TYR A 303 30.19 0.90 -4.20
CA TYR A 303 29.34 1.28 -3.07
C TYR A 303 30.03 0.89 -1.77
N ALA A 304 30.02 1.79 -0.80
CA ALA A 304 30.60 1.58 0.53
C ALA A 304 29.67 2.13 1.62
N TYR A 305 29.75 1.53 2.80
CA TYR A 305 29.02 1.95 3.98
C TYR A 305 29.99 1.99 5.17
N ASN A 306 30.05 3.14 5.88
CA ASN A 306 31.02 3.38 6.96
C ASN A 306 32.48 3.06 6.59
N GLY A 307 32.87 3.25 5.33
CA GLY A 307 34.20 2.94 4.81
C GLY A 307 34.42 1.48 4.38
N GLU A 308 33.50 0.57 4.68
CA GLU A 308 33.54 -0.81 4.20
C GLU A 308 32.89 -0.94 2.82
N LYS A 309 33.52 -1.65 1.90
CA LYS A 309 33.00 -1.84 0.54
C LYS A 309 31.90 -2.91 0.55
N ILE A 310 30.68 -2.50 0.20
CA ILE A 310 29.51 -3.39 0.15
C ILE A 310 29.27 -3.98 -1.25
N GLY A 311 29.86 -3.40 -2.31
CA GLY A 311 29.79 -4.01 -3.64
C GLY A 311 30.31 -3.13 -4.78
N GLN A 312 30.73 -3.78 -5.87
CA GLN A 312 31.03 -3.11 -7.15
C GLN A 312 29.83 -3.22 -8.08
N GLY A 313 29.18 -2.10 -8.38
CA GLY A 313 27.93 -2.05 -9.11
C GLY A 313 26.72 -2.21 -8.19
N ARG A 314 25.57 -1.72 -8.66
CA ARG A 314 24.33 -1.69 -7.88
C ARG A 314 23.80 -3.09 -7.58
N ASP A 315 23.88 -4.00 -8.54
CA ASP A 315 23.39 -5.37 -8.38
C ASP A 315 24.18 -6.15 -7.32
N ASN A 316 25.51 -6.02 -7.29
CA ASN A 316 26.34 -6.69 -6.28
C ASN A 316 26.11 -6.11 -4.88
N ALA A 317 25.94 -4.78 -4.76
CA ALA A 317 25.60 -4.16 -3.49
C ALA A 317 24.22 -4.63 -2.99
N ARG A 318 23.24 -4.80 -3.89
CA ARG A 318 21.92 -5.35 -3.56
C ARG A 318 22.02 -6.78 -3.02
N GLU A 319 22.75 -7.65 -3.72
CA GLU A 319 22.93 -9.04 -3.27
C GLU A 319 23.62 -9.11 -1.91
N PHE A 320 24.64 -8.26 -1.69
CA PHE A 320 25.31 -8.16 -0.40
C PHE A 320 24.35 -7.76 0.74
N LEU A 321 23.47 -6.78 0.53
CA LEU A 321 22.48 -6.40 1.55
C LEU A 321 21.43 -7.48 1.78
N ARG A 322 21.07 -8.25 0.74
CA ARG A 322 20.17 -9.38 0.86
C ARG A 322 20.77 -10.51 1.71
N GLU A 323 22.06 -10.80 1.53
CA GLU A 323 22.80 -11.78 2.33
C GLU A 323 23.06 -11.28 3.77
N ASN A 324 22.94 -9.97 4.02
CA ASN A 324 23.19 -9.35 5.33
C ASN A 324 21.97 -8.53 5.84
N PRO A 325 20.87 -9.19 6.27
CA PRO A 325 19.62 -8.51 6.63
C PRO A 325 19.75 -7.50 7.79
N GLU A 326 20.62 -7.76 8.76
CA GLU A 326 20.85 -6.83 9.88
C GLU A 326 21.45 -5.51 9.39
N LEU A 327 22.43 -5.58 8.49
CA LEU A 327 23.03 -4.39 7.87
C LEU A 327 22.04 -3.66 6.97
N SER A 328 21.25 -4.40 6.18
CA SER A 328 20.18 -3.82 5.36
C SER A 328 19.18 -3.03 6.21
N ARG A 329 18.76 -3.58 7.37
CA ARG A 329 17.89 -2.91 8.33
C ARG A 329 18.54 -1.68 8.96
N GLU A 330 19.82 -1.75 9.32
CA GLU A 330 20.57 -0.61 9.87
C GLU A 330 20.57 0.56 8.87
N ILE A 331 20.95 0.29 7.62
CA ILE A 331 20.98 1.31 6.56
C ILE A 331 19.57 1.84 6.30
N GLU A 332 18.55 0.98 6.23
CA GLU A 332 17.17 1.40 6.05
C GLU A 332 16.71 2.32 7.19
N ASN A 333 17.05 2.00 8.45
CA ASN A 333 16.69 2.85 9.60
C ASN A 333 17.37 4.22 9.54
N LYS A 334 18.64 4.30 9.10
CA LYS A 334 19.29 5.60 8.87
C LYS A 334 18.62 6.39 7.73
N VAL A 335 18.21 5.70 6.67
CA VAL A 335 17.44 6.33 5.57
C VAL A 335 16.11 6.87 6.11
N ARG A 336 15.38 6.08 6.89
CA ARG A 336 14.13 6.46 7.55
C ARG A 336 14.31 7.68 8.47
N GLU A 337 15.36 7.68 9.29
CA GLU A 337 15.70 8.80 10.16
C GLU A 337 15.97 10.08 9.37
N SER A 338 16.74 10.00 8.27
CA SER A 338 17.04 11.15 7.41
C SER A 338 15.79 11.77 6.77
N LEU A 339 14.74 10.96 6.58
CA LEU A 339 13.46 11.36 5.99
C LEU A 339 12.40 11.70 7.05
N GLY A 340 12.72 11.56 8.34
CA GLY A 340 11.80 11.82 9.45
C GLY A 340 10.60 10.86 9.50
N ILE A 341 10.77 9.61 9.04
CA ILE A 341 9.72 8.58 9.06
C ILE A 341 10.01 7.52 10.14
N PRO A 342 8.99 6.81 10.66
CA PRO A 342 9.18 5.82 11.72
C PRO A 342 10.19 4.73 11.37
N LEU A 343 11.03 4.37 12.34
CA LEU A 343 12.03 3.31 12.23
C LEU A 343 11.35 1.93 12.17
N LEU A 344 12.03 0.96 11.56
CA LEU A 344 11.65 -0.44 11.68
C LEU A 344 11.87 -0.91 13.12
N ALA A 345 10.90 -1.64 13.67
CA ALA A 345 11.05 -2.31 14.95
C ALA A 345 12.21 -3.31 14.88
N ALA A 346 12.98 -3.40 15.96
CA ALA A 346 13.92 -4.49 16.13
C ALA A 346 13.12 -5.80 16.31
N ASP A 347 13.47 -6.85 15.56
CA ASP A 347 12.92 -8.17 15.84
C ASP A 347 13.25 -8.56 17.28
N ALA A 348 12.27 -9.05 18.02
CA ALA A 348 12.43 -9.60 19.36
C ALA A 348 13.16 -10.97 19.37
N GLY A 349 14.13 -11.17 18.47
CA GLY A 349 14.73 -12.48 18.17
C GLY A 349 16.24 -12.51 18.00
N SER A 350 16.96 -11.38 18.05
CA SER A 350 18.44 -11.39 18.10
C SER A 350 18.94 -10.68 19.35
N GLU A 351 18.97 -11.41 20.46
CA GLU A 351 19.95 -11.08 21.50
C GLU A 351 21.34 -11.30 20.89
N PRO A 352 22.24 -10.30 20.94
CA PRO A 352 23.61 -10.53 20.53
C PRO A 352 24.23 -11.54 21.49
N GLU A 353 24.61 -12.70 20.96
CA GLU A 353 25.42 -13.69 21.66
C GLU A 353 26.67 -12.97 22.17
N LYS A 354 26.72 -12.73 23.49
CA LYS A 354 27.88 -12.12 24.13
C LYS A 354 29.07 -13.04 23.87
N ALA A 355 29.99 -12.56 23.03
CA ALA A 355 31.29 -13.18 22.83
C ALA A 355 31.94 -13.48 24.19
N GLU A 356 31.97 -14.76 24.55
CA GLU A 356 32.74 -15.26 25.69
C GLU A 356 34.22 -14.93 25.44
N LYS A 357 34.79 -14.12 26.34
CA LYS A 357 36.23 -13.87 26.36
C LYS A 357 36.96 -15.20 26.58
N PRO A 358 38.02 -15.51 25.82
CA PRO A 358 38.76 -16.75 26.01
C PRO A 358 39.39 -16.77 27.41
N ALA A 359 39.12 -17.85 28.14
CA ALA A 359 39.67 -18.10 29.47
C ALA A 359 41.21 -18.12 29.42
N LYS A 360 41.83 -17.41 30.36
CA LYS A 360 43.28 -17.43 30.58
C LYS A 360 43.75 -18.86 30.88
N ALA A 361 44.74 -19.32 30.14
CA ALA A 361 45.47 -20.55 30.41
C ALA A 361 46.04 -20.56 31.85
N PRO A 362 45.98 -21.69 32.58
CA PRO A 362 46.61 -21.80 33.88
C PRO A 362 48.13 -21.84 33.73
N LYS A 363 48.80 -21.05 34.58
CA LYS A 363 50.25 -21.02 34.73
C LYS A 363 50.76 -22.40 35.17
N ALA A 364 51.86 -22.81 34.56
CA ALA A 364 52.65 -23.95 35.00
C ALA A 364 53.21 -23.70 36.41
N ASP A 365 52.87 -24.58 37.35
CA ASP A 365 53.60 -24.69 38.61
C ASP A 365 54.66 -25.79 38.50
N LYS A 366 55.89 -25.38 38.83
CA LYS A 366 57.06 -26.22 39.07
C LYS A 366 57.04 -26.73 40.51
N ALA A 367 57.17 -28.05 40.70
CA ALA A 367 57.86 -28.73 41.81
C ALA A 367 57.95 -30.22 41.40
N ALA A 368 59.09 -30.90 41.21
CA ALA A 368 60.32 -31.08 41.97
C ALA A 368 60.15 -31.86 43.29
N ALA A 369 60.85 -33.01 43.36
CA ALA A 369 61.00 -33.99 44.47
C ALA A 369 59.75 -34.84 44.74
N GLU A 370 59.80 -36.17 44.86
CA GLU A 370 60.88 -37.11 45.22
C GLU A 370 60.58 -38.50 44.62
#